data_AF-A0A6G2XC35-F1
#
_entry.id   AF-A0A6G2XC35-F1
#
_cell.length_a   1.000
_cell.length_b   1.000
_cell.length_c   1.000
_cell.angle_alpha   90.00
_cell.angle_beta   90.00
_cell.angle_gamma   90.00
#
_symmetry.space_group_name_H-M   'P 1'
#
loop_
_entity.id
_entity.type
_entity.pdbx_description
1 polymer ?
#
loop_
_entity_poly.entity_id
_entity_poly.type
_entity_poly.pdbx_seq_one_letter_code
_entity_poly.pdbx_strand_id
1 'polypeptide(L)'
;MTAVAIWRILGGDDAKRRSLWGCFFGFAIALWTKTEYVRYVLNHSQITDAAVLLKHYSAGVAIFAIMYYIVAVYGPLDPNGVMARAVRVSRFIQRVATKTALAALILMTVMFFTIVDRAQPSDKFVSDHAGQWGATAYMTTFYIYLGSASAICLYQWALAFRREDRKLLRTGLGMMAFAMLLGVLYSFGRMFAMWYWLADPPTHTFAYDFDAGTEAMQQLLFVFFALGVSIPATEQGFIRMRSWVALARLYPMWRELMLAFPNIPMDAPHSLREELTRRDIDANLQLDRWLHDIADAVEKLRHYVPDGLLEAARESTGSGPAAQAQWIKAALAAKEKGVPEGPVAAFEQQAAADQDGEVAWARRVAKAYTKTDVDQSLTLLATAGVPA
;
A
#
# COMPACT_ATOMS: atom_id res chain seq x y z
N MET A 1 8.55 8.51 -10.06
CA MET A 1 7.50 7.59 -10.58
C MET A 1 8.01 6.17 -10.76
N THR A 2 9.11 5.94 -11.48
CA THR A 2 9.69 4.60 -11.71
C THR A 2 9.97 3.82 -10.42
N ALA A 3 10.60 4.44 -9.42
CA ALA A 3 10.86 3.80 -8.13
C ALA A 3 9.57 3.34 -7.42
N VAL A 4 8.50 4.14 -7.50
CA VAL A 4 7.18 3.81 -6.91
C VAL A 4 6.51 2.67 -7.68
N ALA A 5 6.63 2.65 -9.01
CA ALA A 5 6.13 1.55 -9.83
C ALA A 5 6.82 0.23 -9.46
N ILE A 6 8.14 0.22 -9.32
CA ILE A 6 8.93 -0.97 -8.93
C ILE A 6 8.54 -1.44 -7.52
N TRP A 7 8.48 -0.53 -6.55
CA TRP A 7 8.08 -0.85 -5.18
C TRP A 7 6.69 -1.52 -5.12
N ARG A 8 5.75 -1.05 -5.95
CA ARG A 8 4.38 -1.58 -5.95
C ARG A 8 4.24 -2.94 -6.61
N ILE A 9 5.12 -3.32 -7.56
CA ILE A 9 5.16 -4.68 -8.13
C ILE A 9 5.43 -5.72 -7.03
N LEU A 10 6.31 -5.39 -6.09
CA LEU A 10 6.75 -6.30 -5.04
C LEU A 10 5.69 -6.55 -3.95
N GLY A 11 4.58 -5.81 -3.97
CA GLY A 11 3.57 -5.82 -2.92
C GLY A 11 2.43 -6.84 -3.06
N GLY A 12 2.33 -7.64 -4.13
CA GLY A 12 1.25 -8.63 -4.34
C GLY A 12 0.15 -8.21 -5.33
N ASP A 13 -0.78 -9.13 -5.62
CA ASP A 13 -1.57 -9.21 -6.88
C ASP A 13 -3.05 -8.77 -6.79
N ASP A 14 -3.37 -7.76 -5.97
CA ASP A 14 -4.74 -7.23 -5.90
C ASP A 14 -5.06 -6.34 -7.13
N ALA A 15 -6.26 -6.43 -7.69
CA ALA A 15 -6.72 -5.63 -8.82
C ALA A 15 -6.56 -4.12 -8.59
N LYS A 16 -6.74 -3.65 -7.35
CA LYS A 16 -6.49 -2.26 -6.92
C LYS A 16 -5.02 -1.86 -7.06
N ARG A 17 -4.11 -2.78 -6.74
CA ARG A 17 -2.65 -2.57 -6.85
C ARG A 17 -2.22 -2.57 -8.31
N ARG A 18 -2.79 -3.44 -9.15
CA ARG A 18 -2.55 -3.47 -10.61
C ARG A 18 -2.94 -2.16 -11.29
N SER A 19 -4.08 -1.56 -10.94
CA SER A 19 -4.48 -0.26 -11.51
C SER A 19 -3.56 0.89 -11.10
N LEU A 20 -3.13 0.93 -9.83
CA LEU A 20 -2.15 1.92 -9.37
C LEU A 20 -0.79 1.72 -10.05
N TRP A 21 -0.36 0.48 -10.20
CA TRP A 21 0.87 0.16 -10.90
C TRP A 21 0.81 0.65 -12.35
N GLY A 22 -0.27 0.37 -13.07
CA GLY A 22 -0.49 0.86 -14.43
C GLY A 22 -0.46 2.39 -14.53
N CYS A 23 -1.02 3.09 -13.53
CA CYS A 23 -0.92 4.54 -13.42
C CYS A 23 0.53 5.03 -13.30
N PHE A 24 1.30 4.48 -12.37
CA PHE A 24 2.71 4.89 -12.18
C PHE A 24 3.60 4.52 -13.36
N PHE A 25 3.34 3.36 -13.99
CA PHE A 25 4.06 2.92 -15.17
C PHE A 25 3.78 3.82 -16.37
N GLY A 26 2.52 4.14 -16.65
CA GLY A 26 2.15 5.07 -17.73
C GLY A 26 2.76 6.47 -17.53
N PHE A 27 2.70 7.02 -16.31
CA PHE A 27 3.37 8.31 -16.02
C PHE A 27 4.90 8.22 -16.08
N ALA A 28 5.50 7.08 -15.72
CA ALA A 28 6.94 6.89 -15.87
C ALA A 28 7.35 6.94 -17.35
N ILE A 29 6.62 6.26 -18.24
CA ILE A 29 6.85 6.34 -19.69
C ILE A 29 6.70 7.78 -20.19
N ALA A 30 5.62 8.47 -19.79
CA ALA A 30 5.39 9.87 -20.18
C ALA A 30 6.50 10.82 -19.72
N LEU A 31 7.11 10.55 -18.55
CA LEU A 31 8.26 11.32 -18.07
C LEU A 31 9.55 10.96 -18.81
N TRP A 32 9.74 9.69 -19.15
CA TRP A 32 10.90 9.26 -19.95
C TRP A 32 10.91 9.90 -21.33
N THR A 33 9.75 10.07 -21.97
CA THR A 33 9.65 10.80 -23.26
C THR A 33 10.06 12.26 -23.20
N LYS A 34 10.23 12.85 -22.00
CA LYS A 34 10.76 14.21 -21.84
C LYS A 34 12.29 14.27 -21.77
N THR A 35 12.97 13.13 -21.56
CA THR A 35 14.44 13.11 -21.53
C THR A 35 14.99 13.34 -22.93
N GLU A 36 16.08 14.12 -23.04
CA GLU A 36 16.68 14.47 -24.33
C GLU A 36 17.03 13.23 -25.15
N TYR A 37 17.57 12.18 -24.51
CA TYR A 37 17.94 10.94 -25.17
C TYR A 37 16.74 10.22 -25.80
N VAL A 38 15.66 9.99 -25.03
CA VAL A 38 14.47 9.28 -25.54
C VAL A 38 13.74 10.12 -26.59
N ARG A 39 13.66 11.44 -26.38
CA ARG A 39 13.07 12.37 -27.34
C ARG A 39 13.83 12.37 -28.66
N TYR A 40 15.16 12.45 -28.60
CA TYR A 40 16.03 12.41 -29.77
C TYR A 40 15.81 11.12 -30.58
N VAL A 41 15.85 9.96 -29.93
CA VAL A 41 15.66 8.66 -30.59
C VAL A 41 14.28 8.54 -31.23
N LEU A 42 13.22 8.97 -30.54
CA LEU A 42 11.85 8.88 -31.06
C LEU A 42 11.58 9.88 -32.18
N ASN A 43 12.13 11.10 -32.09
CA ASN A 43 11.93 12.13 -33.10
C ASN A 43 12.77 11.90 -34.37
N HIS A 44 13.83 11.08 -34.31
CA HIS A 44 14.59 10.61 -35.48
C HIS A 44 14.00 9.34 -36.12
N SER A 45 12.82 8.88 -35.66
CA SER A 45 12.09 7.80 -36.31
C SER A 45 11.33 8.29 -37.55
N GLN A 46 10.68 7.39 -38.30
CA GLN A 46 9.87 7.74 -39.47
C GLN A 46 8.65 8.62 -39.15
N ILE A 47 8.33 8.81 -37.87
CA ILE A 47 7.21 9.63 -37.41
C ILE A 47 7.77 10.83 -36.64
N THR A 48 7.82 12.00 -37.29
CA THR A 48 8.16 13.26 -36.62
C THR A 48 7.22 13.50 -35.42
N ASP A 49 7.80 13.90 -34.29
CA ASP A 49 7.14 14.11 -33.00
C ASP A 49 6.47 12.87 -32.37
N ALA A 50 6.94 11.65 -32.71
CA ALA A 50 6.47 10.42 -32.07
C ALA A 50 6.58 10.44 -30.53
N ALA A 51 7.56 11.17 -29.98
CA ALA A 51 7.71 11.36 -28.55
C ALA A 51 6.48 12.04 -27.91
N VAL A 52 5.87 13.00 -28.60
CA VAL A 52 4.68 13.74 -28.14
C VAL A 52 3.46 12.83 -28.11
N LEU A 53 3.27 12.04 -29.18
CA LEU A 53 2.17 11.09 -29.26
C LEU A 53 2.28 10.02 -28.15
N LEU A 54 3.46 9.42 -27.98
CA LEU A 54 3.71 8.42 -26.94
C LEU A 54 3.51 8.99 -25.54
N LYS A 55 3.95 10.23 -25.30
CA LYS A 55 3.73 10.95 -24.03
C LYS A 55 2.23 11.09 -23.72
N HIS A 56 1.43 11.56 -24.68
CA HIS A 56 0.00 11.76 -24.45
C HIS A 56 -0.77 10.45 -24.30
N TYR A 57 -0.39 9.41 -25.05
CA TYR A 57 -0.96 8.08 -24.92
C TYR A 57 -0.68 7.46 -23.56
N SER A 58 0.59 7.45 -23.15
CA SER A 58 0.99 6.88 -21.86
C SER A 58 0.41 7.64 -20.68
N ALA A 59 0.32 8.97 -20.77
CA ALA A 59 -0.42 9.80 -19.81
C ALA A 59 -1.93 9.46 -19.80
N GLY A 60 -2.54 9.30 -20.98
CA GLY A 60 -3.95 8.93 -21.12
C GLY A 60 -4.27 7.58 -20.47
N VAL A 61 -3.45 6.57 -20.72
CA VAL A 61 -3.56 5.25 -20.07
C VAL A 61 -3.38 5.36 -18.56
N ALA A 62 -2.44 6.19 -18.08
CA ALA A 62 -2.24 6.40 -16.65
C ALA A 62 -3.46 7.03 -15.98
N ILE A 63 -4.06 8.04 -16.62
CA ILE A 63 -5.29 8.71 -16.17
C ILE A 63 -6.46 7.73 -16.14
N PHE A 64 -6.58 6.89 -17.17
CA PHE A 64 -7.60 5.85 -17.18
C PHE A 64 -7.44 4.85 -16.02
N ALA A 65 -6.20 4.41 -15.77
CA ALA A 65 -5.88 3.47 -14.70
C ALA A 65 -6.20 4.05 -13.31
N ILE A 66 -5.95 5.36 -13.09
CA ILE A 66 -6.28 5.99 -11.80
C ILE A 66 -7.78 6.18 -11.59
N MET A 67 -8.54 6.47 -12.65
CA MET A 67 -10.00 6.53 -12.57
C MET A 67 -10.58 5.16 -12.19
N TYR A 68 -10.03 4.08 -12.74
CA TYR A 68 -10.42 2.71 -12.37
C TYR A 68 -10.09 2.41 -10.89
N TYR A 69 -8.90 2.80 -10.43
CA TYR A 69 -8.49 2.63 -9.03
C TYR A 69 -9.47 3.29 -8.05
N ILE A 70 -9.88 4.54 -8.31
CA ILE A 70 -10.82 5.27 -7.46
C ILE A 70 -12.12 4.48 -7.30
N VAL A 71 -12.68 3.93 -8.38
CA VAL A 71 -13.91 3.13 -8.26
C VAL A 71 -13.69 1.85 -7.47
N ALA A 72 -12.58 1.14 -7.71
CA ALA A 72 -12.28 -0.08 -6.97
C ALA A 72 -12.17 0.18 -5.45
N VAL A 73 -11.63 1.34 -5.05
CA VAL A 73 -11.49 1.73 -3.63
C VAL A 73 -12.82 2.16 -3.01
N TYR A 74 -13.62 2.98 -3.69
CA TYR A 74 -14.88 3.52 -3.14
C TYR A 74 -16.14 2.69 -3.47
N GLY A 75 -16.00 1.63 -4.27
CA GLY A 75 -17.08 0.75 -4.71
C GLY A 75 -17.87 -0.03 -3.65
N PRO A 76 -17.31 -0.41 -2.47
CA PRO A 76 -18.03 -1.21 -1.47
C PRO A 76 -18.98 -0.44 -0.54
N LEU A 77 -19.08 0.89 -0.64
CA LEU A 77 -19.91 1.68 0.26
C LEU A 77 -21.41 1.40 0.07
N ASP A 78 -22.10 1.15 1.19
CA ASP A 78 -23.50 0.74 1.29
C ASP A 78 -24.43 1.58 0.38
N PRO A 79 -25.16 0.96 -0.56
CA PRO A 79 -26.07 1.64 -1.48
C PRO A 79 -27.24 2.36 -0.80
N ASN A 80 -27.55 2.06 0.46
CA ASN A 80 -28.69 2.64 1.20
C ASN A 80 -28.28 3.76 2.18
N GLY A 81 -26.98 4.05 2.32
CA GLY A 81 -26.50 5.15 3.16
C GLY A 81 -26.55 6.52 2.48
N VAL A 82 -26.23 7.58 3.23
CA VAL A 82 -26.08 8.99 2.76
C VAL A 82 -25.08 9.11 1.58
N MET A 83 -24.27 8.08 1.31
CA MET A 83 -23.31 8.00 0.19
C MET A 83 -23.89 7.48 -1.15
N ALA A 84 -25.18 7.18 -1.24
CA ALA A 84 -25.80 6.67 -2.48
C ALA A 84 -25.62 7.60 -3.70
N ARG A 85 -25.49 8.93 -3.50
CA ARG A 85 -25.32 9.89 -4.60
C ARG A 85 -23.88 9.93 -5.14
N ALA A 86 -22.87 9.97 -4.27
CA ALA A 86 -21.46 10.01 -4.68
C ALA A 86 -21.01 8.72 -5.37
N VAL A 87 -21.49 7.57 -4.87
CA VAL A 87 -21.23 6.25 -5.48
C VAL A 87 -21.89 6.13 -6.84
N ARG A 88 -23.16 6.58 -6.99
CA ARG A 88 -23.85 6.60 -8.29
C ARG A 88 -23.16 7.51 -9.31
N VAL A 89 -22.76 8.70 -8.89
CA VAL A 89 -22.01 9.65 -9.73
C VAL A 89 -20.68 9.05 -10.16
N SER A 90 -19.92 8.42 -9.25
CA SER A 90 -18.66 7.75 -9.57
C SER A 90 -18.82 6.61 -10.60
N ARG A 91 -19.86 5.78 -10.46
CA ARG A 91 -20.13 4.68 -11.41
C ARG A 91 -20.57 5.19 -12.78
N PHE A 92 -21.39 6.24 -12.82
CA PHE A 92 -21.80 6.89 -14.07
C PHE A 92 -20.59 7.50 -14.78
N ILE A 93 -19.80 8.30 -14.03
CA ILE A 93 -18.57 8.91 -14.53
C ILE A 93 -17.64 7.86 -15.11
N GLN A 94 -17.43 6.71 -14.46
CA GLN A 94 -16.52 5.67 -14.98
C GLN A 94 -17.00 5.04 -16.31
N ARG A 95 -18.30 4.73 -16.42
CA ARG A 95 -18.86 4.17 -17.67
C ARG A 95 -18.70 5.13 -18.83
N VAL A 96 -18.88 6.42 -18.57
CA VAL A 96 -18.67 7.48 -19.57
C VAL A 96 -17.18 7.68 -19.82
N ALA A 97 -16.35 7.70 -18.79
CA ALA A 97 -14.91 7.97 -18.84
C ALA A 97 -14.13 7.01 -19.74
N THR A 98 -14.49 5.72 -19.74
CA THR A 98 -13.83 4.75 -20.62
C THR A 98 -14.10 5.07 -22.09
N LYS A 99 -15.36 5.37 -22.42
CA LYS A 99 -15.77 5.71 -23.78
C LYS A 99 -15.19 7.05 -24.22
N THR A 100 -15.20 8.05 -23.33
CA THR A 100 -14.63 9.37 -23.64
C THR A 100 -13.12 9.33 -23.74
N ALA A 101 -12.41 8.53 -22.93
CA ALA A 101 -10.96 8.33 -23.05
C ALA A 101 -10.60 7.71 -24.40
N LEU A 102 -11.30 6.64 -24.80
CA LEU A 102 -11.07 6.00 -26.10
C LEU A 102 -11.36 6.96 -27.26
N ALA A 103 -12.49 7.67 -27.20
CA ALA A 103 -12.85 8.66 -28.21
C ALA A 103 -11.83 9.80 -28.29
N ALA A 104 -11.35 10.30 -27.16
CA ALA A 104 -10.32 11.34 -27.11
C ALA A 104 -8.99 10.86 -27.72
N LEU A 105 -8.55 9.63 -27.41
CA LEU A 105 -7.33 9.07 -27.99
C LEU A 105 -7.46 8.89 -29.51
N ILE A 106 -8.59 8.37 -29.99
CA ILE A 106 -8.87 8.23 -31.44
C ILE A 106 -8.85 9.61 -32.10
N LEU A 107 -9.57 10.58 -31.55
CA LEU A 107 -9.64 11.94 -32.08
C LEU A 107 -8.25 12.60 -32.12
N MET A 108 -7.49 12.53 -31.02
CA MET A 108 -6.12 13.03 -30.97
C MET A 108 -5.24 12.40 -32.05
N THR A 109 -5.40 11.10 -32.31
CA THR A 109 -4.62 10.39 -33.34
C THR A 109 -4.95 10.90 -34.74
N VAL A 110 -6.24 11.02 -35.04
CA VAL A 110 -6.68 11.57 -36.33
C VAL A 110 -6.12 12.98 -36.50
N MET A 111 -6.26 13.86 -35.50
CA MET A 111 -5.76 15.23 -35.56
C MET A 111 -4.24 15.30 -35.72
N PHE A 112 -3.50 14.44 -35.01
CA PHE A 112 -2.04 14.37 -35.10
C PHE A 112 -1.55 14.05 -36.52
N PHE A 113 -2.23 13.14 -37.23
CA PHE A 113 -1.83 12.76 -38.58
C PHE A 113 -2.41 13.66 -39.69
N THR A 114 -3.48 14.41 -39.42
CA THR A 114 -4.21 15.17 -40.47
C THR A 114 -4.00 16.68 -40.41
N ILE A 115 -3.90 17.25 -39.22
CA ILE A 115 -4.08 18.69 -39.00
C ILE A 115 -2.85 19.34 -38.33
N VAL A 116 -2.07 18.58 -37.56
CA VAL A 116 -0.85 19.09 -36.93
C VAL A 116 0.26 19.18 -37.97
N ASP A 117 0.87 20.37 -38.10
CA ASP A 117 2.07 20.55 -38.91
C ASP A 117 3.25 19.83 -38.24
N ARG A 118 3.94 18.98 -38.98
CA ARG A 118 5.03 18.11 -38.50
C ARG A 118 6.28 18.22 -39.39
N ALA A 119 6.40 19.33 -40.12
CA ALA A 119 7.50 19.55 -41.05
C ALA A 119 8.87 19.62 -40.36
N GLN A 120 8.92 20.02 -39.09
CA GLN A 120 10.14 20.09 -38.28
C GLN A 120 9.94 19.43 -36.91
N PRO A 121 10.94 18.71 -36.39
CA PRO A 121 10.86 18.12 -35.06
C PRO A 121 10.80 19.21 -33.99
N SER A 122 9.88 19.05 -33.03
CA SER A 122 9.71 20.00 -31.93
C SER A 122 10.50 19.58 -30.68
N ASP A 123 11.13 20.56 -30.02
CA ASP A 123 11.75 20.37 -28.70
C ASP A 123 10.72 20.62 -27.60
N LYS A 124 9.85 21.60 -27.81
CA LYS A 124 8.77 22.03 -26.92
C LYS A 124 7.49 22.26 -27.73
N PHE A 125 6.76 21.18 -27.96
CA PHE A 125 5.54 21.16 -28.80
C PHE A 125 4.59 22.37 -28.63
N VAL A 126 4.33 22.81 -27.39
CA VAL A 126 3.40 23.94 -27.11
C VAL A 126 3.97 25.31 -27.50
N SER A 127 5.27 25.56 -27.27
CA SER A 127 5.90 26.82 -27.67
C SER A 127 6.21 26.84 -29.16
N ASP A 128 6.61 25.70 -29.72
CA ASP A 128 7.06 25.59 -31.11
C ASP A 128 5.90 25.67 -32.10
N HIS A 129 4.70 25.27 -31.66
CA HIS A 129 3.46 25.37 -32.44
C HIS A 129 2.54 26.50 -31.93
N ALA A 130 3.09 27.50 -31.22
CA ALA A 130 2.31 28.64 -30.76
C ALA A 130 1.66 29.38 -31.95
N GLY A 131 0.38 29.70 -31.84
CA GLY A 131 -0.40 30.32 -32.91
C GLY A 131 -0.90 29.36 -34.00
N GLN A 132 -0.57 28.06 -33.94
CA GLN A 132 -1.08 27.09 -34.91
C GLN A 132 -2.40 26.48 -34.46
N TRP A 133 -3.46 26.68 -35.26
CA TRP A 133 -4.80 26.18 -34.94
C TRP A 133 -4.84 24.65 -34.73
N GLY A 134 -4.07 23.90 -35.53
CA GLY A 134 -4.07 22.45 -35.52
C GLY A 134 -3.50 21.86 -34.22
N ALA A 135 -2.35 22.38 -33.79
CA ALA A 135 -1.75 22.03 -32.52
C ALA A 135 -2.62 22.47 -31.33
N THR A 136 -3.23 23.66 -31.40
CA THR A 136 -4.17 24.16 -30.37
C THR A 136 -5.38 23.25 -30.22
N ALA A 137 -5.98 22.80 -31.33
CA ALA A 137 -7.15 21.91 -31.29
C ALA A 137 -6.79 20.50 -30.76
N TYR A 138 -5.64 19.96 -31.17
CA TYR A 138 -5.10 18.70 -30.64
C TYR A 138 -4.85 18.79 -29.13
N MET A 139 -4.15 19.84 -28.67
CA MET A 139 -3.84 20.03 -27.25
C MET A 139 -5.07 20.33 -26.42
N THR A 140 -6.08 21.02 -26.97
CA THR A 140 -7.36 21.26 -26.30
C THR A 140 -8.06 19.94 -25.98
N THR A 141 -8.11 19.00 -26.93
CA THR A 141 -8.69 17.66 -26.69
C THR A 141 -7.99 16.96 -25.54
N PHE A 142 -6.65 16.99 -25.52
CA PHE A 142 -5.86 16.41 -24.45
C PHE A 142 -6.11 17.08 -23.09
N TYR A 143 -6.09 18.43 -23.04
CA TYR A 143 -6.25 19.18 -21.80
C TYR A 143 -7.67 19.12 -21.23
N ILE A 144 -8.70 19.07 -22.08
CA ILE A 144 -10.08 18.83 -21.61
C ILE A 144 -10.18 17.47 -20.94
N TYR A 145 -9.62 16.43 -21.56
CA TYR A 145 -9.61 15.09 -20.98
C TYR A 145 -8.84 15.05 -19.64
N LEU A 146 -7.60 15.55 -19.64
CA LEU A 146 -6.74 15.59 -18.46
C LEU A 146 -7.37 16.42 -17.33
N GLY A 147 -7.80 17.65 -17.63
CA GLY A 147 -8.40 18.57 -16.66
C GLY A 147 -9.71 18.03 -16.08
N SER A 148 -10.56 17.42 -16.89
CA SER A 148 -11.80 16.80 -16.41
C SER A 148 -11.52 15.61 -15.48
N ALA A 149 -10.58 14.73 -15.86
CA ALA A 149 -10.19 13.60 -15.03
C ALA A 149 -9.56 14.05 -13.71
N SER A 150 -8.70 15.08 -13.74
CA SER A 150 -8.14 15.69 -12.54
C SER A 150 -9.22 16.31 -11.66
N ALA A 151 -10.20 17.02 -12.21
CA ALA A 151 -11.30 17.60 -11.45
C ALA A 151 -12.17 16.53 -10.74
N ILE A 152 -12.42 15.42 -11.42
CA ILE A 152 -13.12 14.27 -10.83
C ILE A 152 -12.32 13.68 -9.66
N CYS A 153 -11.02 13.44 -9.87
CA CYS A 153 -10.15 12.89 -8.83
C CYS A 153 -10.03 13.87 -7.64
N LEU A 154 -9.93 15.17 -7.91
CA LEU A 154 -9.93 16.23 -6.91
C LEU A 154 -11.20 16.17 -6.05
N TYR A 155 -12.37 16.13 -6.68
CA TYR A 155 -13.64 16.06 -5.96
C TYR A 155 -13.70 14.84 -5.02
N GLN A 156 -13.30 13.66 -5.52
CA GLN A 156 -13.35 12.41 -4.76
C GLN A 156 -12.37 12.41 -3.59
N TRP A 157 -11.12 12.82 -3.79
CA TRP A 157 -10.12 12.84 -2.72
C TRP A 157 -10.34 13.98 -1.73
N ALA A 158 -10.84 15.14 -2.16
CA ALA A 158 -11.23 16.22 -1.25
C ALA A 158 -12.40 15.80 -0.35
N LEU A 159 -13.39 15.08 -0.90
CA LEU A 159 -14.49 14.55 -0.11
C LEU A 159 -14.01 13.50 0.90
N ALA A 160 -13.12 12.59 0.48
CA ALA A 160 -12.54 11.58 1.36
C ALA A 160 -11.66 12.21 2.45
N PHE A 161 -10.84 13.20 2.10
CA PHE A 161 -10.00 13.96 3.03
C PHE A 161 -10.81 14.57 4.20
N ARG A 162 -11.99 15.12 3.90
CA ARG A 162 -12.85 15.77 4.90
C ARG A 162 -13.49 14.79 5.91
N ARG A 163 -13.50 13.50 5.60
CA ARG A 163 -14.19 12.46 6.38
C ARG A 163 -13.25 11.49 7.07
N GLU A 164 -11.95 11.57 6.78
CA GLU A 164 -10.97 10.62 7.28
C GLU A 164 -10.43 11.07 8.65
N ASP A 165 -10.59 10.21 9.66
CA ASP A 165 -10.10 10.45 11.01
C ASP A 165 -8.62 10.05 11.16
N ARG A 166 -8.14 9.11 10.35
CA ARG A 166 -6.74 8.67 10.38
C ARG A 166 -5.82 9.73 9.81
N LYS A 167 -4.98 10.33 10.66
CA LYS A 167 -4.09 11.45 10.32
C LYS A 167 -3.22 11.21 9.08
N LEU A 168 -2.59 10.02 8.96
CA LEU A 168 -1.69 9.72 7.84
C LEU A 168 -2.44 9.51 6.52
N LEU A 169 -3.54 8.77 6.55
CA LEU A 169 -4.41 8.58 5.38
C LEU A 169 -5.02 9.92 4.93
N ARG A 170 -5.45 10.75 5.89
CA ARG A 170 -5.92 12.11 5.62
C ARG A 170 -4.82 12.97 4.99
N THR A 171 -3.60 12.98 5.51
CA THR A 171 -2.48 13.71 4.87
C THR A 171 -2.23 13.22 3.45
N GLY A 172 -2.23 11.90 3.22
CA GLY A 172 -2.07 11.31 1.89
C GLY A 172 -3.15 11.76 0.91
N LEU A 173 -4.42 11.68 1.31
CA LEU A 173 -5.57 12.14 0.52
C LEU A 173 -5.51 13.64 0.23
N GLY A 174 -5.07 14.45 1.21
CA GLY A 174 -4.89 15.90 1.04
C GLY A 174 -3.83 16.24 0.01
N MET A 175 -2.68 15.55 0.04
CA MET A 175 -1.61 15.73 -0.94
C MET A 175 -2.06 15.31 -2.35
N MET A 176 -2.80 14.19 -2.47
CA MET A 176 -3.35 13.74 -3.74
C MET A 176 -4.39 14.74 -4.29
N ALA A 177 -5.28 15.26 -3.44
CA ALA A 177 -6.23 16.30 -3.82
C ALA A 177 -5.50 17.57 -4.30
N PHE A 178 -4.48 18.03 -3.57
CA PHE A 178 -3.67 19.18 -3.97
C PHE A 178 -2.97 18.94 -5.33
N ALA A 179 -2.43 17.75 -5.57
CA ALA A 179 -1.87 17.40 -6.87
C ALA A 179 -2.92 17.52 -8.00
N MET A 180 -4.16 17.08 -7.76
CA MET A 180 -5.22 17.20 -8.78
C MET A 180 -5.66 18.65 -9.01
N LEU A 181 -5.65 19.49 -7.97
CA LEU A 181 -5.85 20.93 -8.13
C LEU A 181 -4.81 21.53 -9.07
N LEU A 182 -3.52 21.21 -8.86
CA LEU A 182 -2.46 21.62 -9.80
C LEU A 182 -2.70 21.06 -11.20
N GLY A 183 -3.24 19.84 -11.33
CA GLY A 183 -3.55 19.22 -12.63
C GLY A 183 -4.66 19.94 -13.40
N VAL A 184 -5.70 20.38 -12.69
CA VAL A 184 -6.78 21.22 -13.24
C VAL A 184 -6.22 22.57 -13.70
N LEU A 185 -5.46 23.25 -12.83
CA LEU A 185 -4.86 24.56 -13.15
C LEU A 185 -3.87 24.47 -14.32
N TYR A 186 -3.05 23.42 -14.37
CA TYR A 186 -2.14 23.12 -15.47
C TYR A 186 -2.89 22.95 -16.79
N SER A 187 -3.92 22.10 -16.81
CA SER A 187 -4.62 21.73 -18.04
C SER A 187 -5.38 22.91 -18.62
N PHE A 188 -6.20 23.56 -17.81
CA PHE A 188 -6.99 24.70 -18.26
C PHE A 188 -6.13 25.94 -18.50
N GLY A 189 -5.11 26.18 -17.68
CA GLY A 189 -4.17 27.29 -17.86
C GLY A 189 -3.43 27.21 -19.20
N ARG A 190 -2.86 26.05 -19.55
CA ARG A 190 -2.22 25.85 -20.86
C ARG A 190 -3.23 25.89 -22.01
N MET A 191 -4.42 25.34 -21.84
CA MET A 191 -5.47 25.40 -22.85
C MET A 191 -5.85 26.86 -23.17
N PHE A 192 -6.15 27.67 -22.15
CA PHE A 192 -6.51 29.08 -22.36
C PHE A 192 -5.36 29.88 -22.97
N ALA A 193 -4.11 29.63 -22.54
CA ALA A 193 -2.94 30.28 -23.13
C ALA A 193 -2.80 29.98 -24.62
N MET A 194 -2.96 28.72 -25.05
CA MET A 194 -2.86 28.37 -26.47
C MET A 194 -3.97 29.00 -27.33
N TRP A 195 -5.19 29.11 -26.78
CA TRP A 195 -6.28 29.82 -27.47
C TRP A 195 -6.02 31.33 -27.55
N TYR A 196 -5.46 31.93 -26.50
CA TYR A 196 -5.05 33.33 -26.52
C TYR A 196 -3.95 33.57 -27.56
N TRP A 197 -2.94 32.69 -27.63
CA TRP A 197 -1.84 32.75 -28.60
C TRP A 197 -2.25 32.57 -30.06
N LEU A 198 -3.44 32.02 -30.31
CA LEU A 198 -4.02 31.98 -31.65
C LEU A 198 -4.47 33.37 -32.12
N ALA A 199 -4.91 34.23 -31.20
CA ALA A 199 -5.31 35.60 -31.49
C ALA A 199 -4.13 36.57 -31.44
N ASP A 200 -3.22 36.38 -30.49
CA ASP A 200 -2.06 37.24 -30.25
C ASP A 200 -0.80 36.39 -29.98
N PRO A 201 0.02 36.11 -31.01
CA PRO A 201 1.19 35.26 -30.88
C PRO A 201 2.18 35.80 -29.85
N PRO A 202 2.62 34.98 -28.88
CA PRO A 202 3.53 35.43 -27.83
C PRO A 202 4.93 35.68 -28.39
N THR A 203 5.71 36.49 -27.68
CA THR A 203 7.16 36.52 -27.90
C THR A 203 7.76 35.16 -27.55
N HIS A 204 8.82 34.76 -28.26
CA HIS A 204 9.51 33.49 -28.00
C HIS A 204 9.98 33.34 -26.55
N THR A 205 10.46 34.42 -25.93
CA THR A 205 10.89 34.43 -24.53
C THR A 205 9.74 34.16 -23.58
N PHE A 206 8.59 34.82 -23.76
CA PHE A 206 7.41 34.62 -22.92
C PHE A 206 6.84 33.20 -23.05
N ALA A 207 6.76 32.67 -24.28
CA ALA A 207 6.30 31.30 -24.51
C ALA A 207 7.20 30.27 -23.82
N TYR A 208 8.51 30.50 -23.83
CA TYR A 208 9.49 29.64 -23.17
C TYR A 208 9.38 29.67 -21.64
N ASP A 209 9.27 30.86 -21.05
CA ASP A 209 9.13 31.04 -19.60
C ASP A 209 7.81 30.46 -19.08
N PHE A 210 6.72 30.67 -19.82
CA PHE A 210 5.43 30.07 -19.51
C PHE A 210 5.47 28.53 -19.55
N ASP A 211 6.12 27.96 -20.58
CA ASP A 211 6.31 26.52 -20.69
C ASP A 211 7.14 25.97 -19.53
N ALA A 212 8.24 26.65 -19.15
CA ALA A 212 9.07 26.28 -18.00
C ALA A 212 8.30 26.33 -16.67
N GLY A 213 7.53 27.39 -16.42
CA GLY A 213 6.74 27.54 -15.20
C GLY A 213 5.65 26.48 -15.07
N THR A 214 4.94 26.18 -16.16
CA THR A 214 3.92 25.13 -16.18
C THR A 214 4.52 23.72 -16.13
N GLU A 215 5.74 23.53 -16.62
CA GLU A 215 6.50 22.29 -16.43
C GLU A 215 6.90 22.08 -14.95
N ALA A 216 7.40 23.12 -14.28
CA ALA A 216 7.70 23.06 -12.85
C ALA A 216 6.44 22.73 -12.03
N MET A 217 5.30 23.33 -12.37
CA MET A 217 4.00 22.98 -11.75
C MET A 217 3.63 21.50 -11.99
N GLN A 218 3.85 20.98 -13.20
CA GLN A 218 3.61 19.57 -13.50
C GLN A 218 4.53 18.63 -12.70
N GLN A 219 5.80 18.99 -12.50
CA GLN A 219 6.72 18.22 -11.66
C GLN A 219 6.26 18.22 -10.19
N LEU A 220 5.84 19.37 -9.68
CA LEU A 220 5.32 19.52 -8.32
C LEU A 220 4.07 18.64 -8.11
N LEU A 221 3.15 18.65 -9.07
CA LEU A 221 1.99 17.74 -9.10
C LEU A 221 2.43 16.29 -8.92
N PHE A 222 3.40 15.82 -9.71
CA PHE A 222 3.87 14.44 -9.64
C PHE A 222 4.53 14.11 -8.29
N VAL A 223 5.26 15.05 -7.69
CA VAL A 223 5.83 14.88 -6.34
C VAL A 223 4.72 14.71 -5.31
N PHE A 224 3.75 15.62 -5.26
CA PHE A 224 2.63 15.52 -4.32
C PHE A 224 1.80 14.26 -4.54
N PHE A 225 1.58 13.88 -5.80
CA PHE A 225 0.85 12.66 -6.13
C PHE A 225 1.60 11.41 -5.64
N ALA A 226 2.91 11.32 -5.90
CA ALA A 226 3.74 10.20 -5.47
C ALA A 226 3.81 10.09 -3.94
N LEU A 227 4.02 11.21 -3.24
CA LEU A 227 4.06 11.25 -1.78
C LEU A 227 2.68 10.90 -1.19
N GLY A 228 1.61 11.48 -1.71
CA GLY A 228 0.25 11.26 -1.23
C GLY A 228 -0.21 9.81 -1.35
N VAL A 229 0.18 9.11 -2.42
CA VAL A 229 -0.08 7.66 -2.57
C VAL A 229 0.85 6.79 -1.71
N SER A 230 2.04 7.29 -1.38
CA SER A 230 3.06 6.53 -0.63
C SER A 230 2.78 6.53 0.87
N ILE A 231 2.36 7.65 1.46
CA ILE A 231 2.17 7.80 2.92
C ILE A 231 1.18 6.76 3.50
N PRO A 232 -0.02 6.54 2.93
CA PRO A 232 -0.94 5.54 3.49
C PRO A 232 -0.43 4.11 3.31
N ALA A 233 0.37 3.86 2.27
CA ALA A 233 0.92 2.55 1.99
C ALA A 233 2.13 2.21 2.88
N THR A 234 2.92 3.21 3.30
CA THR A 234 3.99 2.99 4.27
C THR A 234 3.41 2.60 5.62
N GLU A 235 2.34 3.25 6.09
CA GLU A 235 1.68 2.88 7.36
C GLU A 235 1.22 1.41 7.37
N GLN A 236 0.50 0.98 6.33
CA GLN A 236 0.09 -0.43 6.20
C GLN A 236 1.29 -1.37 6.08
N GLY A 237 2.34 -0.95 5.38
CA GLY A 237 3.60 -1.70 5.28
C GLY A 237 4.28 -1.87 6.63
N PHE A 238 4.34 -0.82 7.44
CA PHE A 238 4.90 -0.85 8.79
C PHE A 238 4.09 -1.76 9.73
N ILE A 239 2.76 -1.68 9.69
CA ILE A 239 1.89 -2.57 10.48
C ILE A 239 2.16 -4.02 10.09
N ARG A 240 2.13 -4.34 8.79
CA ARG A 240 2.39 -5.69 8.29
C ARG A 240 3.78 -6.20 8.68
N MET A 241 4.81 -5.35 8.55
CA MET A 241 6.17 -5.69 8.94
C MET A 241 6.27 -5.95 10.45
N ARG A 242 5.60 -5.15 11.29
CA ARG A 242 5.56 -5.36 12.74
C ARG A 242 4.95 -6.72 13.09
N SER A 243 3.86 -7.10 12.42
CA SER A 243 3.19 -8.39 12.61
C SER A 243 4.03 -9.56 12.12
N TRP A 244 4.72 -9.42 10.98
CA TRP A 244 5.68 -10.42 10.49
C TRP A 244 6.84 -10.64 11.47
N VAL A 245 7.40 -9.56 12.02
CA VAL A 245 8.45 -9.65 13.04
C VAL A 245 7.91 -10.25 14.34
N ALA A 246 6.63 -10.02 14.68
CA ALA A 246 6.00 -10.65 15.84
C ALA A 246 5.84 -12.16 15.63
N LEU A 247 5.25 -12.58 14.51
CA LEU A 247 5.13 -13.98 14.10
C LEU A 247 6.48 -14.69 14.11
N ALA A 248 7.49 -14.15 13.43
CA ALA A 248 8.81 -14.77 13.37
C ALA A 248 9.46 -14.96 14.75
N ARG A 249 9.18 -14.08 15.72
CA ARG A 249 9.68 -14.19 17.10
C ARG A 249 8.86 -15.14 17.96
N LEU A 250 7.57 -15.30 17.70
CA LEU A 250 6.67 -16.21 18.41
C LEU A 250 6.81 -17.65 17.92
N TYR A 251 7.18 -17.83 16.65
CA TYR A 251 7.18 -19.13 15.96
C TYR A 251 7.91 -20.26 16.70
N PRO A 252 9.12 -20.09 17.28
CA PRO A 252 9.79 -21.21 17.95
C PRO A 252 8.94 -21.78 19.09
N MET A 253 8.43 -20.90 19.95
CA MET A 253 7.58 -21.26 21.09
C MET A 253 6.24 -21.82 20.62
N TRP A 254 5.59 -21.16 19.66
CA TRP A 254 4.31 -21.64 19.10
C TRP A 254 4.44 -23.03 18.50
N ARG A 255 5.48 -23.27 17.68
CA ARG A 255 5.68 -24.58 17.04
C ARG A 255 5.90 -25.70 18.06
N GLU A 256 6.71 -25.49 19.09
CA GLU A 256 6.94 -26.49 20.14
C GLU A 256 5.64 -26.82 20.88
N LEU A 257 4.85 -25.81 21.23
CA LEU A 257 3.54 -26.01 21.87
C LEU A 257 2.54 -26.74 20.97
N MET A 258 2.47 -26.36 19.69
CA MET A 258 1.53 -26.99 18.74
C MET A 258 1.91 -28.42 18.39
N LEU A 259 3.22 -28.76 18.40
CA LEU A 259 3.67 -30.14 18.25
C LEU A 259 3.30 -30.99 19.47
N ALA A 260 3.36 -30.42 20.68
CA ALA A 260 2.92 -31.10 21.89
C ALA A 260 1.39 -31.28 21.96
N PHE A 261 0.62 -30.35 21.39
CA PHE A 261 -0.85 -30.38 21.39
C PHE A 261 -1.42 -30.28 19.96
N PRO A 262 -1.34 -31.35 19.15
CA PRO A 262 -1.74 -31.31 17.74
C PRO A 262 -3.22 -31.06 17.49
N ASN A 263 -4.07 -31.16 18.52
CA ASN A 263 -5.52 -30.94 18.44
C ASN A 263 -5.93 -29.47 18.69
N ILE A 264 -4.99 -28.58 19.04
CA ILE A 264 -5.28 -27.15 19.24
C ILE A 264 -5.32 -26.40 17.91
N PRO A 265 -4.27 -26.44 17.07
CA PRO A 265 -4.26 -25.59 15.90
C PRO A 265 -5.20 -26.17 14.83
N MET A 266 -5.91 -25.29 14.13
CA MET A 266 -6.78 -25.68 13.01
C MET A 266 -6.02 -26.36 11.87
N ASP A 267 -4.74 -26.00 11.68
CA ASP A 267 -3.83 -26.58 10.69
C ASP A 267 -2.53 -27.00 11.38
N ALA A 268 -1.91 -28.08 10.94
CA ALA A 268 -0.62 -28.52 11.47
C ALA A 268 0.47 -27.44 11.25
N PRO A 269 1.42 -27.28 12.19
CA PRO A 269 2.47 -26.26 12.06
C PRO A 269 3.41 -26.55 10.88
N HIS A 270 3.50 -25.60 9.95
CA HIS A 270 4.42 -25.66 8.81
C HIS A 270 5.78 -25.03 9.15
N SER A 271 6.71 -25.02 8.18
CA SER A 271 7.99 -24.31 8.36
C SER A 271 7.77 -22.80 8.47
N LEU A 272 8.66 -22.08 9.18
CA LEU A 272 8.57 -20.63 9.36
C LEU A 272 8.44 -19.89 8.03
N ARG A 273 9.16 -20.36 7.00
CA ARG A 273 9.11 -19.76 5.67
C ARG A 273 7.74 -19.92 5.03
N GLU A 274 7.13 -21.09 5.14
CA GLU A 274 5.79 -21.35 4.60
C GLU A 274 4.75 -20.51 5.35
N GLU A 275 4.80 -20.48 6.69
CA GLU A 275 3.88 -19.68 7.51
C GLU A 275 3.97 -18.19 7.22
N LEU A 276 5.17 -17.65 7.03
CA LEU A 276 5.36 -16.22 6.70
C LEU A 276 5.04 -15.88 5.24
N THR A 277 5.11 -16.86 4.32
CA THR A 277 4.84 -16.62 2.89
C THR A 277 3.42 -16.95 2.48
N ARG A 278 2.61 -17.53 3.38
CA ARG A 278 1.17 -17.70 3.21
C ARG A 278 0.50 -16.36 2.89
N ARG A 279 -0.24 -16.33 1.78
CA ARG A 279 -0.97 -15.16 1.28
C ARG A 279 -2.48 -15.26 1.48
N ASP A 280 -2.93 -16.43 1.93
CA ASP A 280 -4.33 -16.76 2.20
C ASP A 280 -4.85 -16.07 3.47
N ILE A 281 -3.98 -15.78 4.44
CA ILE A 281 -4.36 -15.19 5.73
C ILE A 281 -3.61 -13.86 5.94
N ASP A 282 -4.30 -12.83 6.45
CA ASP A 282 -3.64 -11.58 6.86
C ASP A 282 -2.73 -11.85 8.08
N ALA A 283 -1.54 -11.25 8.09
CA ALA A 283 -0.56 -11.43 9.14
C ALA A 283 -1.07 -11.01 10.52
N ASN A 284 -1.99 -10.03 10.59
CA ASN A 284 -2.63 -9.65 11.86
C ASN A 284 -3.56 -10.76 12.36
N LEU A 285 -4.38 -11.34 11.47
CA LEU A 285 -5.29 -12.43 11.83
C LEU A 285 -4.52 -13.69 12.23
N GLN A 286 -3.43 -13.99 11.52
CA GLN A 286 -2.55 -15.11 11.87
C GLN A 286 -1.88 -14.89 13.22
N LEU A 287 -1.47 -13.65 13.53
CA LEU A 287 -0.90 -13.30 14.83
C LEU A 287 -1.91 -13.51 15.96
N ASP A 288 -3.15 -13.07 15.77
CA ASP A 288 -4.22 -13.25 16.76
C ASP A 288 -4.54 -14.73 16.99
N ARG A 289 -4.60 -15.51 15.91
CA ARG A 289 -4.76 -16.96 15.99
C ARG A 289 -3.63 -17.60 16.81
N TRP A 290 -2.38 -17.26 16.53
CA TRP A 290 -1.24 -17.83 17.28
C TRP A 290 -1.26 -17.45 18.76
N LEU A 291 -1.72 -16.26 19.11
CA LEU A 291 -1.88 -15.86 20.52
C LEU A 291 -2.94 -16.72 21.23
N HIS A 292 -4.06 -17.00 20.57
CA HIS A 292 -5.09 -17.90 21.11
C HIS A 292 -4.58 -19.33 21.23
N ASP A 293 -3.92 -19.86 20.19
CA ASP A 293 -3.32 -21.20 20.21
C ASP A 293 -2.33 -21.35 21.38
N ILE A 294 -1.49 -20.34 21.63
CA ILE A 294 -0.55 -20.33 22.76
C ILE A 294 -1.30 -20.31 24.09
N ALA A 295 -2.33 -19.47 24.23
CA ALA A 295 -3.12 -19.40 25.46
C ALA A 295 -3.80 -20.73 25.77
N ASP A 296 -4.40 -21.38 24.78
CA ASP A 296 -5.04 -22.69 24.92
C ASP A 296 -4.03 -23.78 25.28
N ALA A 297 -2.82 -23.74 24.69
CA ALA A 297 -1.75 -24.68 25.04
C ALA A 297 -1.26 -24.47 26.47
N VAL A 298 -1.10 -23.21 26.90
CA VAL A 298 -0.73 -22.85 28.28
C VAL A 298 -1.79 -23.34 29.26
N GLU A 299 -3.07 -23.19 28.94
CA GLU A 299 -4.18 -23.68 29.77
C GLU A 299 -4.14 -25.20 29.94
N LYS A 300 -3.87 -25.95 28.86
CA LYS A 300 -3.70 -27.41 28.95
C LYS A 300 -2.48 -27.80 29.78
N LEU A 301 -1.36 -27.09 29.63
CA LEU A 301 -0.13 -27.34 30.38
C LEU A 301 -0.32 -27.25 31.90
N ARG A 302 -1.31 -26.47 32.39
CA ARG A 302 -1.62 -26.37 33.83
C ARG A 302 -1.99 -27.70 34.46
N HIS A 303 -2.45 -28.68 33.68
CA HIS A 303 -2.78 -30.02 34.18
C HIS A 303 -1.55 -30.92 34.35
N TYR A 304 -0.38 -30.52 33.84
CA TYR A 304 0.83 -31.35 33.83
C TYR A 304 1.86 -30.93 34.89
N VAL A 305 1.52 -29.95 35.74
CA VAL A 305 2.45 -29.32 36.69
C VAL A 305 1.80 -29.08 38.05
N PRO A 306 2.59 -28.98 39.14
CA PRO A 306 2.07 -28.73 40.48
C PRO A 306 1.79 -27.24 40.74
N ASP A 307 0.89 -26.97 41.70
CA ASP A 307 0.39 -25.62 42.07
C ASP A 307 1.46 -24.62 42.56
N GLY A 308 2.70 -25.04 42.79
CA GLY A 308 3.82 -24.18 43.23
C GLY A 308 4.84 -23.81 42.15
N LEU A 309 4.73 -24.37 40.94
CA LEU A 309 5.77 -24.23 39.91
C LEU A 309 5.99 -22.79 39.46
N LEU A 310 4.91 -22.00 39.37
CA LEU A 310 5.00 -20.61 38.93
C LEU A 310 5.74 -19.74 39.96
N GLU A 311 5.50 -19.96 41.25
CA GLU A 311 6.20 -19.25 42.32
C GLU A 311 7.68 -19.62 42.36
N ALA A 312 8.02 -20.90 42.23
CA ALA A 312 9.42 -21.32 42.10
C ALA A 312 10.11 -20.68 40.87
N ALA A 313 9.39 -20.57 39.74
CA ALA A 313 9.90 -19.87 38.56
C ALA A 313 10.12 -18.37 38.83
N ARG A 314 9.19 -17.71 39.54
CA ARG A 314 9.30 -16.30 39.96
C ARG A 314 10.47 -16.08 40.92
N GLU A 315 10.72 -16.99 41.84
CA GLU A 315 11.87 -16.92 42.76
C GLU A 315 13.20 -17.01 42.01
N SER A 316 13.29 -17.87 40.98
CA SER A 316 14.53 -18.07 40.23
C SER A 316 14.84 -16.98 39.19
N THR A 317 13.81 -16.39 38.55
CA THR A 317 13.99 -15.45 37.43
C THR A 317 13.42 -14.06 37.66
N GLY A 318 12.80 -13.83 38.81
CA GLY A 318 11.99 -12.65 39.10
C GLY A 318 10.57 -12.76 38.54
N SER A 319 9.70 -11.84 38.94
CA SER A 319 8.37 -11.75 38.34
C SER A 319 8.45 -11.27 36.89
N GLY A 320 7.64 -11.87 36.01
CA GLY A 320 7.47 -11.37 34.65
C GLY A 320 7.64 -12.42 33.54
N PRO A 321 8.02 -12.00 32.32
CA PRO A 321 8.05 -12.88 31.14
C PRO A 321 9.03 -14.04 31.23
N ALA A 322 10.09 -13.92 32.03
CA ALA A 322 11.10 -14.97 32.21
C ALA A 322 10.55 -16.14 33.05
N ALA A 323 9.87 -15.84 34.16
CA ALA A 323 9.21 -16.85 34.99
C ALA A 323 8.15 -17.60 34.20
N GLN A 324 7.32 -16.88 33.43
CA GLN A 324 6.33 -17.53 32.57
C GLN A 324 6.99 -18.43 31.51
N ALA A 325 8.06 -17.98 30.87
CA ALA A 325 8.78 -18.79 29.89
C ALA A 325 9.37 -20.07 30.50
N GLN A 326 9.93 -19.98 31.71
CA GLN A 326 10.49 -21.14 32.41
C GLN A 326 9.41 -22.09 32.89
N TRP A 327 8.29 -21.56 33.38
CA TRP A 327 7.11 -22.36 33.70
C TRP A 327 6.61 -23.13 32.47
N ILE A 328 6.48 -22.47 31.31
CA ILE A 328 6.05 -23.13 30.07
C ILE A 328 7.02 -24.24 29.66
N LYS A 329 8.34 -24.00 29.72
CA LYS A 329 9.34 -25.05 29.39
C LYS A 329 9.29 -26.23 30.36
N ALA A 330 9.20 -25.96 31.67
CA ALA A 330 9.10 -27.01 32.67
C ALA A 330 7.83 -27.85 32.50
N ALA A 331 6.69 -27.19 32.25
CA ALA A 331 5.42 -27.87 32.00
C ALA A 331 5.44 -28.72 30.73
N LEU A 332 6.04 -28.20 29.65
CA LEU A 332 6.20 -28.93 28.40
C LEU A 332 7.06 -30.18 28.60
N ALA A 333 8.17 -30.05 29.32
CA ALA A 333 9.05 -31.17 29.62
C ALA A 333 8.37 -32.24 30.51
N ALA A 334 7.53 -31.84 31.47
CA ALA A 334 6.74 -32.76 32.27
C ALA A 334 5.78 -33.59 31.40
N LYS A 335 5.09 -32.94 30.46
CA LYS A 335 4.22 -33.61 29.49
C LYS A 335 4.98 -34.56 28.58
N GLU A 336 6.15 -34.15 28.05
CA GLU A 336 6.98 -35.00 27.18
C GLU A 336 7.49 -36.25 27.90
N LYS A 337 7.71 -36.16 29.21
CA LYS A 337 8.04 -37.31 30.07
C LYS A 337 6.85 -38.21 30.40
N GLY A 338 5.64 -37.86 29.97
CA GLY A 338 4.43 -38.66 30.17
C GLY A 338 3.80 -38.50 31.55
N VAL A 339 4.04 -37.39 32.25
CA VAL A 339 3.29 -37.06 33.49
C VAL A 339 1.80 -37.03 33.16
N PRO A 340 0.94 -37.75 33.91
CA PRO A 340 -0.50 -37.77 33.65
C PRO A 340 -1.15 -36.43 34.00
N GLU A 341 -2.28 -36.14 33.36
CA GLU A 341 -3.09 -34.97 33.69
C GLU A 341 -3.59 -35.04 35.14
N GLY A 342 -3.29 -34.00 35.90
CA GLY A 342 -3.66 -33.82 37.28
C GLY A 342 -4.57 -32.60 37.50
N PRO A 343 -4.73 -32.17 38.76
CA PRO A 343 -5.45 -30.96 39.11
C PRO A 343 -4.89 -29.73 38.38
N VAL A 344 -5.75 -28.73 38.16
CA VAL A 344 -5.37 -27.52 37.43
C VAL A 344 -4.47 -26.64 38.30
N ALA A 345 -3.22 -26.47 37.88
CA ALA A 345 -2.31 -25.57 38.57
C ALA A 345 -2.77 -24.12 38.55
N ALA A 346 -2.58 -23.42 39.67
CA ALA A 346 -2.73 -21.98 39.73
C ALA A 346 -1.75 -21.31 38.74
N PHE A 347 -2.29 -20.56 37.79
CA PHE A 347 -1.52 -19.82 36.81
C PHE A 347 -2.13 -18.44 36.63
N GLU A 348 -1.39 -17.41 37.01
CA GLU A 348 -1.83 -16.04 36.83
C GLU A 348 -1.44 -15.56 35.44
N GLN A 349 -2.44 -15.44 34.56
CA GLN A 349 -2.23 -14.85 33.25
C GLN A 349 -2.30 -13.33 33.35
N GLN A 350 -1.24 -12.65 32.91
CA GLN A 350 -1.19 -11.19 32.90
C GLN A 350 -2.29 -10.65 31.97
N ALA A 351 -3.30 -9.99 32.52
CA ALA A 351 -4.30 -9.26 31.73
C ALA A 351 -3.63 -8.04 31.08
N ALA A 352 -3.63 -7.98 29.75
CA ALA A 352 -3.27 -6.76 29.03
C ALA A 352 -4.51 -5.88 28.85
N ALA A 353 -4.30 -4.56 28.80
CA ALA A 353 -5.39 -3.61 28.57
C ALA A 353 -5.81 -3.54 27.10
N ASP A 354 -4.95 -3.98 26.18
CA ASP A 354 -5.15 -3.96 24.74
C ASP A 354 -4.39 -5.11 24.04
N GLN A 355 -4.81 -5.41 22.81
CA GLN A 355 -4.22 -6.43 21.94
C GLN A 355 -2.73 -6.17 21.65
N ASP A 356 -2.34 -4.91 21.52
CA ASP A 356 -0.94 -4.51 21.33
C ASP A 356 -0.08 -4.87 22.56
N GLY A 357 -0.64 -4.73 23.76
CA GLY A 357 -0.06 -5.16 25.01
C GLY A 357 0.08 -6.68 25.11
N GLU A 358 -0.92 -7.44 24.66
CA GLU A 358 -0.86 -8.92 24.60
C GLU A 358 0.27 -9.39 23.68
N VAL A 359 0.33 -8.84 22.45
CA VAL A 359 1.40 -9.15 21.48
C VAL A 359 2.77 -8.79 22.06
N ALA A 360 2.90 -7.62 22.71
CA ALA A 360 4.15 -7.19 23.31
C ALA A 360 4.59 -8.11 24.46
N TRP A 361 3.64 -8.55 25.29
CA TRP A 361 3.89 -9.51 26.37
C TRP A 361 4.34 -10.86 25.83
N ALA A 362 3.57 -11.46 24.91
CA ALA A 362 3.86 -12.76 24.32
C ALA A 362 5.24 -12.79 23.63
N ARG A 363 5.62 -11.70 22.95
CA ARG A 363 6.97 -11.56 22.36
C ARG A 363 8.09 -11.54 23.39
N ARG A 364 7.86 -10.96 24.58
CA ARG A 364 8.84 -10.99 25.67
C ARG A 364 8.95 -12.39 26.27
N VAL A 365 7.82 -13.10 26.44
CA VAL A 365 7.80 -14.50 26.90
C VAL A 365 8.53 -15.39 25.89
N ALA A 366 8.20 -15.33 24.60
CA ALA A 366 8.89 -16.13 23.57
C ALA A 366 10.40 -15.83 23.48
N LYS A 367 10.81 -14.57 23.67
CA LYS A 367 12.22 -14.20 23.74
C LYS A 367 12.91 -14.78 24.97
N ALA A 368 12.24 -14.86 26.12
CA ALA A 368 12.78 -15.51 27.30
C ALA A 368 12.81 -17.03 27.12
N TYR A 369 11.75 -17.61 26.56
CA TYR A 369 11.60 -19.04 26.27
C TYR A 369 12.75 -19.59 25.44
N THR A 370 13.12 -18.89 24.38
CA THR A 370 14.26 -19.26 23.51
C THR A 370 15.62 -19.19 24.22
N LYS A 371 15.72 -18.49 25.35
CA LYS A 371 16.94 -18.37 26.16
C LYS A 371 16.93 -19.29 27.39
N THR A 372 15.77 -19.72 27.84
CA THR A 372 15.65 -20.59 29.01
C THR A 372 16.22 -21.96 28.69
N ASP A 373 17.05 -22.49 29.58
CA ASP A 373 17.61 -23.82 29.45
C ASP A 373 16.62 -24.91 29.92
N VAL A 374 16.61 -26.04 29.23
CA VAL A 374 15.75 -27.19 29.55
C VAL A 374 16.20 -27.82 30.87
N ASP A 375 17.51 -27.91 31.12
CA ASP A 375 18.06 -28.52 32.33
C ASP A 375 17.72 -27.71 33.59
N GLN A 376 17.75 -26.37 33.48
CA GLN A 376 17.29 -25.48 34.55
C GLN A 376 15.79 -25.63 34.81
N SER A 377 14.99 -25.84 33.77
CA SER A 377 13.54 -26.03 33.88
C SER A 377 13.19 -27.37 34.53
N LEU A 378 13.95 -28.44 34.22
CA LEU A 378 13.81 -29.75 34.84
C LEU A 378 14.22 -29.76 36.31
N THR A 379 15.30 -29.04 36.66
CA THR A 379 15.73 -28.88 38.05
C THR A 379 14.66 -28.16 38.88
N LEU A 380 14.02 -27.16 38.30
CA LEU A 380 12.92 -26.43 38.94
C LEU A 380 11.67 -27.30 39.10
N LEU A 381 11.33 -28.11 38.09
CA LEU A 381 10.24 -29.10 38.17
C LEU A 381 10.47 -30.13 39.29
N ALA A 382 11.70 -30.65 39.41
CA ALA A 382 12.08 -31.58 40.48
C ALA A 382 11.99 -30.93 41.88
N THR A 383 12.33 -29.64 41.98
CA THR A 383 12.26 -28.88 43.23
C THR A 383 10.80 -28.58 43.64
N ALA A 384 9.91 -28.43 42.65
CA ALA A 384 8.47 -28.19 42.86
C ALA A 384 7.65 -29.47 43.14
N GLY A 385 8.29 -30.65 43.20
CA GLY A 385 7.67 -31.88 43.70
C GLY A 385 7.16 -32.87 42.65
N VAL A 386 7.53 -32.74 41.36
CA VAL A 386 7.30 -33.80 40.37
C VAL A 386 8.56 -34.67 40.30
N PRO A 387 8.52 -35.98 40.66
CA PRO A 387 9.67 -36.85 40.47
C PRO A 387 10.03 -36.94 38.97
N ALA A 388 11.34 -36.85 38.70
CA ALA A 388 11.92 -36.68 37.38
C ALA A 388 11.64 -37.81 36.39
#